data_AF-A0A3A0C9X6-F1
#
_entry.id   AF-A0A3A0C9X6-F1
#
_cell.length_a   1.000
_cell.length_b   1.000
_cell.length_c   1.000
_cell.angle_alpha   90.00
_cell.angle_beta   90.00
_cell.angle_gamma   90.00
#
_symmetry.space_group_name_H-M   'P 1'
#
loop_
_entity.id
_entity.type
_entity.pdbx_description
1 polymer ?
#
loop_
_entity_poly.entity_id
_entity_poly.type
_entity_poly.pdbx_seq_one_letter_code
_entity_poly.pdbx_strand_id
1 'polypeptide(L)'
;MELLHQALTYELRKCMIAVHNEIGVGFDEETYHQGLIRKLMRSGIAFVSKQQRELIHREEKIRTFELDFLAEDKVIVELKCLRCGFLRSNYIQILSHLKLWQKDLGLLVNTGFPRIICKRLPFTEKPKQIHEDYSFIKDRLTEAERNTLAQLRGALLFVFETHGLGFGKSVCRRLVESEIRYRQIAIEKRKLVDVVYDGKVIRSFPMRFWLIENRILCDVTALQDSILPEHIVRMQTFLKQLGLSTGIIANFGKHRLEIRGVHY
;
A
#
# COMPACT_ATOMS: atom_id res chain seq x y z
N MET A 1 27.37 7.09 -13.13
CA MET A 1 26.54 6.77 -11.96
C MET A 1 26.69 5.28 -11.71
N GLU A 2 27.26 4.89 -10.57
CA GLU A 2 27.48 3.48 -10.21
C GLU A 2 26.15 2.82 -9.84
N LEU A 3 25.94 1.56 -10.26
CA LEU A 3 24.71 0.83 -9.95
C LEU A 3 24.80 0.23 -8.54
N LEU A 4 23.81 0.50 -7.69
CA LEU A 4 23.70 -0.13 -6.36
C LEU A 4 23.84 -1.66 -6.46
N HIS A 5 24.75 -2.22 -5.65
CA HIS A 5 25.03 -3.67 -5.57
C HIS A 5 25.28 -4.34 -6.94
N GLN A 6 25.96 -3.66 -7.86
CA GLN A 6 26.12 -4.11 -9.25
C GLN A 6 26.64 -5.56 -9.35
N ALA A 7 27.74 -5.88 -8.66
CA ALA A 7 28.34 -7.21 -8.70
C ALA A 7 27.39 -8.30 -8.19
N LEU A 8 26.85 -8.14 -6.97
CA LEU A 8 25.93 -9.10 -6.35
C LEU A 8 24.72 -9.37 -7.24
N THR A 9 24.08 -8.33 -7.72
CA THR A 9 22.89 -8.50 -8.57
C THR A 9 23.17 -9.07 -9.96
N TYR A 10 24.38 -8.90 -10.49
CA TYR A 10 24.78 -9.55 -11.73
C TYR A 10 24.85 -11.07 -11.52
N GLU A 11 25.44 -11.51 -10.40
CA GLU A 11 25.49 -12.91 -10.02
C GLU A 11 24.12 -13.49 -9.68
N LEU A 12 23.28 -12.75 -8.95
CA LEU A 12 21.88 -13.14 -8.70
C LEU A 12 21.12 -13.35 -10.02
N ARG A 13 21.27 -12.45 -10.99
CA ARG A 13 20.60 -12.57 -12.29
C ARG A 13 21.11 -13.78 -13.07
N LYS A 14 22.40 -14.07 -13.06
CA LYS A 14 22.93 -15.31 -13.65
C LYS A 14 22.31 -16.55 -13.02
N CYS A 15 22.18 -16.57 -11.70
CA CYS A 15 21.55 -17.67 -10.97
C CYS A 15 20.10 -17.86 -11.40
N MET A 16 19.31 -16.78 -11.43
CA MET A 16 17.91 -16.83 -11.84
C MET A 16 17.73 -17.27 -13.29
N ILE A 17 18.58 -16.80 -14.21
CA ILE A 17 18.57 -17.22 -15.62
C ILE A 17 18.92 -18.70 -15.74
N ALA A 18 19.94 -19.17 -15.02
CA ALA A 18 20.32 -20.58 -15.04
C ALA A 18 19.16 -21.49 -14.56
N VAL A 19 18.51 -21.12 -13.46
CA VAL A 19 17.35 -21.85 -12.91
C VAL A 19 16.19 -21.85 -13.92
N HIS A 20 15.89 -20.70 -14.52
CA HIS A 20 14.82 -20.58 -15.52
C HIS A 20 15.11 -21.42 -16.78
N ASN A 21 16.36 -21.44 -17.26
CA ASN A 21 16.76 -22.24 -18.42
C ASN A 21 16.70 -23.74 -18.15
N GLU A 22 17.02 -24.18 -16.93
CA GLU A 22 17.02 -25.59 -16.56
C GLU A 22 15.58 -26.11 -16.29
N ILE A 23 14.75 -25.32 -15.62
CA ILE A 23 13.36 -25.68 -15.30
C ILE A 23 12.44 -25.51 -16.52
N GLY A 24 12.68 -24.51 -17.36
CA GLY A 24 11.78 -24.11 -18.43
C GLY A 24 10.57 -23.31 -17.93
N VAL A 25 9.59 -23.06 -18.80
CA VAL A 25 8.37 -22.30 -18.50
C VAL A 25 7.21 -23.26 -18.24
N GLY A 26 6.32 -22.91 -17.30
CA GLY A 26 5.06 -23.61 -17.08
C GLY A 26 4.84 -24.12 -15.65
N PHE A 27 5.85 -23.99 -14.80
CA PHE A 27 5.79 -24.38 -13.38
C PHE A 27 5.34 -23.22 -12.49
N ASP A 28 5.01 -23.53 -11.24
CA ASP A 28 4.60 -22.54 -10.25
C ASP A 28 5.78 -21.77 -9.65
N GLU A 29 5.47 -20.69 -8.92
CA GLU A 29 6.46 -19.81 -8.28
C GLU A 29 7.36 -20.56 -7.28
N GLU A 30 6.78 -21.52 -6.54
CA GLU A 30 7.50 -22.33 -5.55
C GLU A 30 8.56 -23.23 -6.21
N THR A 31 8.28 -23.79 -7.39
CA THR A 31 9.27 -24.58 -8.15
C THR A 31 10.52 -23.76 -8.48
N TYR A 32 10.35 -22.51 -8.95
CA TYR A 32 11.48 -21.62 -9.20
C TYR A 32 12.19 -21.18 -7.92
N HIS A 33 11.43 -20.96 -6.83
CA HIS A 33 11.97 -20.64 -5.52
C HIS A 33 12.93 -21.74 -5.02
N GLN A 34 12.49 -23.00 -5.05
CA GLN A 34 13.31 -24.16 -4.66
C GLN A 34 14.54 -24.35 -5.58
N GLY A 35 14.38 -24.11 -6.88
CA GLY A 35 15.50 -24.10 -7.82
C GLY A 35 16.54 -23.03 -7.48
N LEU A 36 16.08 -21.82 -7.16
CA LEU A 36 16.96 -20.70 -6.82
C LEU A 36 17.69 -20.93 -5.49
N ILE A 37 17.05 -21.52 -4.47
CA ILE A 37 17.70 -21.96 -3.23
C ILE A 37 18.93 -22.82 -3.56
N ARG A 38 18.75 -23.89 -4.37
CA ARG A 38 19.85 -24.80 -4.74
C ARG A 38 20.95 -24.10 -5.52
N LYS A 39 20.58 -23.21 -6.44
CA LYS A 39 21.55 -22.47 -7.26
C LYS A 39 22.37 -21.48 -6.44
N LEU A 40 21.73 -20.71 -5.57
CA LEU A 40 22.41 -19.74 -4.70
C LEU A 40 23.40 -20.44 -3.75
N MET A 41 23.01 -21.56 -3.15
CA MET A 41 23.91 -22.37 -2.31
C MET A 41 25.15 -22.83 -3.09
N ARG A 42 24.98 -23.40 -4.29
CA ARG A 42 26.10 -23.84 -5.14
C ARG A 42 27.00 -22.70 -5.61
N SER A 43 26.43 -21.51 -5.78
CA SER A 43 27.14 -20.30 -6.16
C SER A 43 27.81 -19.58 -4.98
N GLY A 44 27.68 -20.10 -3.75
CA GLY A 44 28.29 -19.51 -2.55
C GLY A 44 27.72 -18.15 -2.15
N ILE A 45 26.53 -17.79 -2.65
CA ILE A 45 25.87 -16.52 -2.33
C ILE A 45 25.12 -16.71 -1.01
N ALA A 46 25.43 -15.91 0.00
CA ALA A 46 24.69 -15.93 1.25
C ALA A 46 23.27 -15.38 1.05
N PHE A 47 22.25 -16.08 1.56
CA PHE A 47 20.87 -15.62 1.50
C PHE A 47 20.04 -16.11 2.69
N VAL A 48 18.95 -15.41 2.98
CA VAL A 48 17.85 -15.87 3.83
C VAL A 48 16.62 -16.02 2.94
N SER A 49 15.86 -17.10 3.14
CA SER A 49 14.63 -17.36 2.39
C SER A 49 13.41 -17.37 3.30
N LYS A 50 12.26 -16.92 2.78
CA LYS A 50 10.97 -16.90 3.51
C LYS A 50 11.06 -16.19 4.87
N GLN A 51 11.90 -15.15 4.97
CA GLN A 51 12.02 -14.38 6.20
C GLN A 51 10.74 -13.56 6.40
N GLN A 52 10.15 -13.69 7.59
CA GLN A 52 8.96 -12.95 7.98
C GLN A 52 9.29 -11.75 8.86
N ARG A 53 8.51 -10.66 8.71
CA ARG A 53 8.46 -9.53 9.65
C ARG A 53 7.04 -9.07 9.85
N GLU A 54 6.72 -8.73 11.09
CA GLU A 54 5.42 -8.18 11.45
C GLU A 54 5.47 -6.65 11.47
N LEU A 55 4.49 -6.02 10.82
CA LEU A 55 4.19 -4.61 11.00
C LEU A 55 3.18 -4.49 12.14
N ILE A 56 3.62 -3.89 13.24
CA ILE A 56 2.83 -3.69 14.45
C ILE A 56 2.58 -2.18 14.63
N HIS A 57 1.37 -1.81 15.04
CA HIS A 57 1.01 -0.44 15.39
C HIS A 57 0.02 -0.47 16.56
N ARG A 58 0.27 0.30 17.61
CA ARG A 58 -0.57 0.30 18.85
C ARG A 58 -0.84 -1.11 19.37
N GLU A 59 0.22 -1.92 19.43
CA GLU A 59 0.18 -3.33 19.88
C GLU A 59 -0.69 -4.26 18.99
N GLU A 60 -1.29 -3.73 17.92
CA GLU A 60 -2.04 -4.50 16.94
C GLU A 60 -1.15 -4.96 15.80
N LYS A 61 -1.21 -6.25 15.48
CA LYS A 61 -0.60 -6.79 14.27
C LYS A 61 -1.35 -6.32 13.02
N ILE A 62 -0.74 -5.41 12.28
CA ILE A 62 -1.29 -4.84 11.05
C ILE A 62 -1.12 -5.77 9.87
N ARG A 63 0.06 -6.37 9.70
CA ARG A 63 0.32 -7.34 8.62
C ARG A 63 1.63 -8.08 8.87
N THR A 64 1.66 -9.37 8.57
CA THR A 64 2.91 -10.11 8.39
C THR A 64 3.34 -10.04 6.92
N PHE A 65 4.59 -9.67 6.69
CA PHE A 65 5.24 -9.69 5.38
C PHE A 65 6.24 -10.84 5.34
N GLU A 66 6.44 -11.40 4.16
CA GLU A 66 7.38 -12.49 3.92
C GLU A 66 8.12 -12.21 2.62
N LEU A 67 9.46 -12.26 2.66
CA LEU A 67 10.30 -12.16 1.47
C LEU A 67 10.46 -13.51 0.82
N ASP A 68 10.64 -13.56 -0.50
CA ASP A 68 11.19 -14.78 -1.11
C ASP A 68 12.66 -14.94 -0.73
N PHE A 69 13.49 -13.92 -0.98
CA PHE A 69 14.90 -13.92 -0.62
C PHE A 69 15.41 -12.56 -0.14
N LEU A 70 16.35 -12.62 0.80
CA LEU A 70 17.26 -11.54 1.17
C LEU A 70 18.70 -12.02 0.95
N ALA A 71 19.34 -11.52 -0.11
CA ALA A 71 20.70 -11.91 -0.51
C ALA A 71 21.75 -10.97 0.12
N GLU A 72 22.77 -11.56 0.75
CA GLU A 72 23.86 -10.90 1.48
C GLU A 72 23.41 -9.78 2.44
N ASP A 73 22.20 -9.87 2.99
CA ASP A 73 21.58 -8.78 3.77
C ASP A 73 21.55 -7.42 3.03
N LYS A 74 21.57 -7.42 1.69
CA LYS A 74 21.62 -6.21 0.85
C LYS A 74 20.45 -6.13 -0.11
N VAL A 75 20.20 -7.19 -0.87
CA VAL A 75 19.25 -7.17 -2.00
C VAL A 75 18.07 -8.06 -1.73
N ILE A 76 16.87 -7.51 -1.81
CA ILE A 76 15.62 -8.29 -1.76
C ILE A 76 15.33 -8.84 -3.15
N VAL A 77 14.97 -10.11 -3.25
CA VAL A 77 14.47 -10.72 -4.50
C VAL A 77 13.04 -11.18 -4.25
N GLU A 78 12.14 -10.78 -5.14
CA GLU A 78 10.73 -11.19 -5.16
C GLU A 78 10.47 -11.91 -6.49
N LEU A 79 10.11 -13.19 -6.40
CA LEU A 79 9.81 -14.03 -7.55
C LEU A 79 8.32 -13.92 -7.88
N LYS A 80 8.00 -14.03 -9.17
CA LYS A 80 6.64 -14.09 -9.68
C LYS A 80 6.58 -15.07 -10.83
N CYS A 81 5.50 -15.83 -10.93
CA CYS A 81 5.20 -16.62 -12.13
C CYS A 81 3.90 -16.11 -12.78
N LEU A 82 3.98 -14.98 -13.48
CA LEU A 82 2.84 -14.34 -14.12
C LEU A 82 2.87 -14.58 -15.63
N ARG A 83 1.73 -15.01 -16.18
CA ARG A 83 1.49 -15.08 -17.63
C ARG A 83 1.23 -13.71 -18.26
N CYS A 84 1.04 -12.69 -17.42
CA CYS A 84 0.96 -11.28 -17.80
C CYS A 84 2.19 -10.52 -17.29
N GLY A 85 2.33 -9.25 -17.69
CA GLY A 85 3.33 -8.37 -17.11
C GLY A 85 3.10 -8.14 -15.61
N PHE A 86 4.06 -7.50 -14.93
CA PHE A 86 3.91 -7.15 -13.52
C PHE A 86 2.69 -6.26 -13.29
N LEU A 87 1.88 -6.64 -12.29
CA LEU A 87 0.77 -5.85 -11.82
C LEU A 87 1.26 -4.79 -10.83
N ARG A 88 0.48 -3.71 -10.67
CA ARG A 88 0.77 -2.67 -9.67
C ARG A 88 0.98 -3.26 -8.28
N SER A 89 0.20 -4.26 -7.89
CA SER A 89 0.32 -4.96 -6.61
C SER A 89 1.71 -5.57 -6.37
N ASN A 90 2.38 -6.06 -7.41
CA ASN A 90 3.72 -6.64 -7.28
C ASN A 90 4.76 -5.58 -6.93
N TYR A 91 4.69 -4.40 -7.56
CA TYR A 91 5.54 -3.26 -7.20
C TYR A 91 5.26 -2.77 -5.77
N ILE A 92 3.99 -2.72 -5.36
CA ILE A 92 3.61 -2.33 -4.00
C ILE A 92 4.19 -3.30 -2.96
N GLN A 93 4.18 -4.60 -3.26
CA GLN A 93 4.71 -5.62 -2.37
C GLN A 93 6.21 -5.44 -2.15
N ILE A 94 7.02 -5.38 -3.21
CA ILE A 94 8.47 -5.23 -3.08
C ILE A 94 8.86 -3.87 -2.48
N LEU A 95 8.13 -2.78 -2.76
CA LEU A 95 8.36 -1.50 -2.08
C LEU A 95 8.08 -1.58 -0.58
N SER A 96 7.03 -2.32 -0.18
CA SER A 96 6.72 -2.55 1.25
C SER A 96 7.82 -3.38 1.92
N HIS A 97 8.38 -4.36 1.20
CA HIS A 97 9.51 -5.17 1.65
C HIS A 97 10.77 -4.33 1.82
N LEU A 98 11.16 -3.54 0.83
CA LEU A 98 12.33 -2.66 0.89
C LEU A 98 12.27 -1.71 2.07
N LYS A 99 11.10 -1.13 2.31
CA LYS A 99 10.86 -0.28 3.46
C LYS A 99 10.96 -1.03 4.79
N LEU A 100 10.23 -2.14 4.95
CA LEU A 100 10.17 -2.87 6.22
C LEU A 100 11.51 -3.54 6.59
N TRP A 101 12.31 -3.90 5.59
CA TRP A 101 13.66 -4.43 5.78
C TRP A 101 14.78 -3.38 5.73
N GLN A 102 14.44 -2.11 5.50
CA GLN A 102 15.39 -1.00 5.37
C GLN A 102 16.50 -1.30 4.34
N LYS A 103 16.08 -1.79 3.16
CA LYS A 103 16.98 -2.10 2.05
C LYS A 103 16.75 -1.12 0.90
N ASP A 104 17.81 -0.83 0.17
CA ASP A 104 17.86 0.19 -0.88
C ASP A 104 17.65 -0.38 -2.30
N LEU A 105 17.62 -1.71 -2.45
CA LEU A 105 17.48 -2.36 -3.75
C LEU A 105 16.68 -3.65 -3.71
N GLY A 106 15.67 -3.71 -4.58
CA GLY A 106 14.89 -4.91 -4.85
C GLY A 106 15.03 -5.39 -6.29
N LEU A 107 14.95 -6.71 -6.49
CA LEU A 107 14.79 -7.36 -7.78
C LEU A 107 13.40 -7.99 -7.85
N LEU A 108 12.56 -7.48 -8.75
CA LEU A 108 11.26 -8.07 -9.05
C LEU A 108 11.38 -8.91 -10.32
N VAL A 109 11.11 -10.20 -10.20
CA VAL A 109 11.51 -11.21 -11.19
C VAL A 109 10.28 -11.96 -11.65
N ASN A 110 10.05 -12.07 -12.95
CA ASN A 110 8.97 -12.88 -13.52
C ASN A 110 9.55 -14.02 -14.36
N THR A 111 9.25 -15.25 -13.96
CA THR A 111 9.65 -16.50 -14.62
C THR A 111 8.58 -17.06 -15.57
N GLY A 112 7.40 -16.45 -15.62
CA GLY A 112 6.24 -16.93 -16.41
C GLY A 112 6.33 -16.72 -17.93
N PHE A 113 7.43 -16.14 -18.44
CA PHE A 113 7.65 -15.89 -19.86
C PHE A 113 8.79 -16.76 -20.42
N PRO A 114 8.87 -16.97 -21.75
CA PRO A 114 10.00 -17.66 -22.40
C PRO A 114 11.37 -17.06 -22.07
N ARG A 115 11.42 -15.78 -21.69
CA ARG A 115 12.60 -15.13 -21.12
C ARG A 115 12.24 -14.52 -19.78
N ILE A 116 13.09 -14.72 -18.80
CA ILE A 116 12.93 -14.10 -17.48
C ILE A 116 12.91 -12.58 -17.59
N ILE A 117 11.95 -11.94 -16.92
CA ILE A 117 11.89 -10.47 -16.82
C ILE A 117 12.37 -10.09 -15.42
N CYS A 118 13.48 -9.36 -15.33
CA CYS A 118 14.02 -8.87 -14.06
C CYS A 118 14.01 -7.34 -14.04
N LYS A 119 13.29 -6.75 -13.08
CA LYS A 119 13.26 -5.30 -12.83
C LYS A 119 14.07 -4.98 -11.58
N ARG A 120 15.03 -4.07 -11.69
CA ARG A 120 15.70 -3.46 -10.54
C ARG A 120 14.86 -2.30 -10.03
N LEU A 121 14.65 -2.26 -8.73
CA LEU A 121 13.86 -1.24 -8.07
C LEU A 121 14.71 -0.63 -6.96
N PRO A 122 15.42 0.48 -7.23
CA PRO A 122 16.06 1.24 -6.17
C PRO A 122 14.98 1.85 -5.28
N PHE A 123 15.24 1.85 -3.98
CA PHE A 123 14.38 2.44 -2.98
C PHE A 123 15.18 3.40 -2.13
N THR A 124 14.60 4.57 -1.92
CA THR A 124 15.12 5.56 -0.99
C THR A 124 13.92 6.13 -0.28
N GLU A 125 14.01 6.26 1.03
CA GLU A 125 12.99 6.96 1.78
C GLU A 125 12.95 8.41 1.31
N LYS A 126 11.74 8.86 0.98
CA LYS A 126 11.51 10.23 0.52
C LYS A 126 11.32 11.13 1.73
N PRO A 127 11.71 12.42 1.63
CA PRO A 127 11.40 13.38 2.67
C PRO A 127 9.89 13.42 2.92
N LYS A 128 9.52 13.52 4.18
CA LYS A 128 8.12 13.63 4.60
C LYS A 128 7.58 14.98 4.14
N GLN A 129 6.64 14.94 3.22
CA GLN A 129 5.91 16.11 2.75
C GLN A 129 4.43 15.93 3.03
N ILE A 130 3.77 17.00 3.48
CA ILE A 130 2.34 17.02 3.79
C ILE A 130 1.72 18.14 2.97
N HIS A 131 0.58 17.85 2.33
CA HIS A 131 -0.25 18.83 1.66
C HIS A 131 -1.68 18.70 2.17
N GLU A 132 -2.25 19.80 2.64
CA GLU A 132 -3.61 19.83 3.17
C GLU A 132 -4.42 20.91 2.46
N ASP A 133 -5.60 20.53 1.97
CA ASP A 133 -6.53 21.43 1.31
C ASP A 133 -7.93 21.29 1.92
N TYR A 134 -8.27 22.21 2.83
CA TYR A 134 -9.57 22.29 3.48
C TYR A 134 -10.44 23.42 2.92
N SER A 135 -10.03 24.07 1.84
CA SER A 135 -10.70 25.25 1.29
C SER A 135 -12.19 25.02 0.99
N PHE A 136 -12.57 23.79 0.65
CA PHE A 136 -13.95 23.39 0.32
C PHE A 136 -14.87 23.21 1.53
N ILE A 137 -14.32 23.07 2.74
CA ILE A 137 -15.11 22.76 3.96
C ILE A 137 -14.90 23.77 5.10
N LYS A 138 -13.75 24.46 5.18
CA LYS A 138 -13.32 25.22 6.36
C LYS A 138 -14.35 26.24 6.90
N ASP A 139 -15.12 26.87 6.03
CA ASP A 139 -16.09 27.91 6.38
C ASP A 139 -17.50 27.35 6.65
N ARG A 140 -17.68 26.03 6.47
CA ARG A 140 -18.97 25.33 6.54
C ARG A 140 -19.06 24.32 7.69
N LEU A 141 -17.93 24.06 8.36
CA LEU A 141 -17.87 23.10 9.47
C LEU A 141 -18.57 23.65 10.72
N THR A 142 -19.46 22.85 11.28
CA THR A 142 -19.94 23.00 12.66
C THR A 142 -18.81 22.80 13.66
N GLU A 143 -18.97 23.29 14.89
CA GLU A 143 -17.96 23.11 15.95
C GLU A 143 -17.64 21.63 16.20
N ALA A 144 -18.67 20.78 16.24
CA ALA A 144 -18.49 19.35 16.43
C ALA A 144 -17.73 18.69 15.27
N GLU A 145 -17.99 19.08 14.01
CA GLU A 145 -17.21 18.59 12.87
C GLU A 145 -15.77 19.08 12.91
N ARG A 146 -15.49 20.32 13.36
CA ARG A 146 -14.11 20.81 13.54
C ARG A 146 -13.35 19.94 14.54
N ASN A 147 -13.99 19.60 15.66
CA ASN A 147 -13.40 18.73 16.68
C ASN A 147 -13.14 17.32 16.13
N THR A 148 -14.12 16.70 15.47
CA THR A 148 -13.95 15.39 14.82
C THR A 148 -12.84 15.41 13.75
N LEU A 149 -12.80 16.47 12.93
CA LEU A 149 -11.78 16.64 11.90
C LEU A 149 -10.37 16.77 12.52
N ALA A 150 -10.23 17.55 13.60
CA ALA A 150 -8.95 17.71 14.29
C ALA A 150 -8.42 16.37 14.83
N GLN A 151 -9.30 15.55 15.43
CA GLN A 151 -8.95 14.21 15.91
C GLN A 151 -8.56 13.26 14.77
N LEU A 152 -9.34 13.23 13.69
CA LEU A 152 -9.06 12.43 12.50
C LEU A 152 -7.74 12.84 11.84
N ARG A 153 -7.51 14.15 11.66
CA ARG A 153 -6.26 14.70 11.16
C ARG A 153 -5.09 14.27 12.03
N GLY A 154 -5.23 14.37 13.35
CA GLY A 154 -4.21 13.92 14.30
C GLY A 154 -3.86 12.44 14.12
N ALA A 155 -4.84 11.57 13.87
CA ALA A 155 -4.61 10.15 13.60
C ALA A 155 -3.86 9.94 12.27
N LEU A 156 -4.28 10.62 11.21
CA LEU A 156 -3.65 10.54 9.88
C LEU A 156 -2.18 10.98 9.92
N LEU A 157 -1.92 12.13 10.55
CA LEU A 157 -0.57 12.67 10.70
C LEU A 157 0.30 11.76 11.55
N PHE A 158 -0.20 11.23 12.66
CA PHE A 158 0.58 10.31 13.50
C PHE A 158 0.99 9.05 12.75
N VAL A 159 0.08 8.44 11.98
CA VAL A 159 0.41 7.28 11.15
C VAL A 159 1.44 7.63 10.09
N PHE A 160 1.30 8.79 9.44
CA PHE A 160 2.28 9.25 8.46
C PHE A 160 3.65 9.53 9.08
N GLU A 161 3.71 10.12 10.27
CA GLU A 161 4.96 10.38 10.96
C GLU A 161 5.64 9.09 11.45
N THR A 162 4.86 8.14 11.95
CA THR A 162 5.39 6.88 12.48
C THR A 162 5.85 5.96 11.35
N HIS A 163 5.04 5.84 10.29
CA HIS A 163 5.25 4.84 9.27
C HIS A 163 5.76 5.40 7.96
N GLY A 164 5.47 6.64 7.58
CA GLY A 164 5.83 7.21 6.27
C GLY A 164 5.05 6.63 5.08
N LEU A 165 5.57 6.82 3.85
CA LEU A 165 4.92 6.41 2.58
C LEU A 165 5.45 5.07 2.05
N GLY A 166 4.79 4.49 1.04
CA GLY A 166 5.28 3.28 0.36
C GLY A 166 4.47 2.01 0.63
N PHE A 167 3.61 2.01 1.63
CA PHE A 167 2.68 0.91 1.88
C PHE A 167 1.44 0.99 0.97
N GLY A 168 0.89 -0.17 0.63
CA GLY A 168 -0.35 -0.27 -0.15
C GLY A 168 -1.59 0.18 0.62
N LYS A 169 -2.68 0.46 -0.11
CA LYS A 169 -3.96 0.97 0.44
C LYS A 169 -4.47 0.16 1.63
N SER A 170 -4.43 -1.17 1.57
CA SER A 170 -4.93 -2.03 2.66
C SER A 170 -4.14 -1.85 3.96
N VAL A 171 -2.81 -1.71 3.87
CA VAL A 171 -1.93 -1.51 5.02
C VAL A 171 -2.14 -0.11 5.60
N CYS A 172 -2.13 0.94 4.76
CA CYS A 172 -2.40 2.31 5.24
C CYS A 172 -3.76 2.43 5.92
N ARG A 173 -4.80 1.79 5.36
CA ARG A 173 -6.12 1.75 6.00
C ARG A 173 -6.09 1.10 7.37
N ARG A 174 -5.47 -0.08 7.50
CA ARG A 174 -5.39 -0.77 8.79
C ARG A 174 -4.59 0.02 9.83
N LEU A 175 -3.51 0.70 9.41
CA LEU A 175 -2.73 1.59 10.28
C LEU A 175 -3.59 2.74 10.81
N VAL A 176 -4.27 3.46 9.92
CA VAL A 176 -5.15 4.58 10.30
C VAL A 176 -6.31 4.10 11.16
N GLU A 177 -6.93 2.98 10.81
CA GLU A 177 -8.02 2.39 11.60
C GLU A 177 -7.56 1.99 13.01
N SER A 178 -6.37 1.41 13.15
CA SER A 178 -5.77 1.08 14.44
C SER A 178 -5.52 2.34 15.28
N GLU A 179 -4.99 3.41 14.66
CA GLU A 179 -4.79 4.70 15.33
C GLU A 179 -6.10 5.38 15.75
N ILE A 180 -7.13 5.34 14.91
CA ILE A 180 -8.48 5.87 15.21
C ILE A 180 -9.07 5.14 16.42
N ARG A 181 -8.99 3.79 16.45
CA ARG A 181 -9.46 2.97 17.57
C ARG A 181 -8.70 3.26 18.86
N TYR A 182 -7.38 3.38 18.79
CA TYR A 182 -6.55 3.74 19.95
C TYR A 182 -6.94 5.10 20.54
N ARG A 183 -7.30 6.06 19.68
CA ARG A 183 -7.78 7.39 20.09
C ARG A 183 -9.24 7.41 20.52
N GLN A 184 -9.91 6.25 20.55
CA GLN A 184 -11.32 6.11 20.92
C GLN A 184 -12.27 6.94 20.05
N ILE A 185 -11.89 7.21 18.80
CA ILE A 185 -12.74 7.90 17.83
C ILE A 185 -13.74 6.89 17.26
N ALA A 186 -15.03 7.18 17.35
CA ALA A 186 -16.08 6.31 16.83
C ALA A 186 -15.99 6.20 15.30
N ILE A 187 -15.93 4.97 14.80
CA ILE A 187 -15.80 4.65 13.38
C ILE A 187 -16.83 3.59 12.97
N GLU A 188 -17.76 3.97 12.11
CA GLU A 188 -18.71 3.05 11.49
C GLU A 188 -18.16 2.60 10.12
N LYS A 189 -18.09 1.28 9.93
CA LYS A 189 -17.58 0.63 8.71
C LYS A 189 -18.72 -0.10 8.01
N ARG A 190 -18.65 -0.16 6.67
CA ARG A 190 -19.59 -0.94 5.84
C ARG A 190 -21.07 -0.56 6.04
N LYS A 191 -21.34 0.69 6.44
CA LYS A 191 -22.70 1.24 6.50
C LYS A 191 -23.41 0.98 5.17
N LEU A 192 -24.59 0.37 5.22
CA LEU A 192 -25.38 0.13 4.03
C LEU A 192 -25.97 1.46 3.55
N VAL A 193 -25.87 1.68 2.25
CA VAL A 193 -26.48 2.84 1.60
C VAL A 193 -27.44 2.34 0.55
N ASP A 194 -28.68 2.78 0.68
CA ASP A 194 -29.76 2.45 -0.24
C ASP A 194 -29.64 3.31 -1.49
N VAL A 195 -29.56 2.63 -2.63
CA VAL A 195 -29.67 3.26 -3.93
C VAL A 195 -31.15 3.33 -4.26
N VAL A 196 -31.66 4.55 -4.37
CA VAL A 196 -33.05 4.83 -4.68
C VAL A 196 -33.19 5.28 -6.13
N TYR A 197 -34.13 4.70 -6.84
CA TYR A 197 -34.54 5.12 -8.17
C TYR A 197 -36.07 5.13 -8.22
N ASP A 198 -36.66 6.22 -8.72
CA ASP A 198 -38.11 6.42 -8.79
C ASP A 198 -38.82 6.20 -7.43
N GLY A 199 -38.23 6.76 -6.36
CA GLY A 199 -38.75 6.65 -4.99
C GLY A 199 -38.64 5.27 -4.35
N LYS A 200 -38.09 4.26 -5.03
CA LYS A 200 -37.94 2.89 -4.51
C LYS A 200 -36.47 2.52 -4.31
N VAL A 201 -36.17 1.83 -3.21
CA VAL A 201 -34.84 1.23 -3.00
C VAL A 201 -34.67 0.10 -4.01
N ILE A 202 -33.75 0.29 -4.96
CA ILE A 202 -33.42 -0.74 -5.94
C ILE A 202 -32.40 -1.74 -5.38
N ARG A 203 -31.49 -1.26 -4.52
CA ARG A 203 -30.43 -2.08 -3.91
C ARG A 203 -29.73 -1.34 -2.78
N SER A 204 -29.27 -2.08 -1.78
CA SER A 204 -28.39 -1.57 -0.73
C SER A 204 -26.95 -2.05 -0.95
N PHE A 205 -25.98 -1.16 -0.75
CA PHE A 205 -24.56 -1.49 -0.87
C PHE A 205 -23.78 -1.08 0.38
N PRO A 206 -22.80 -1.90 0.83
CA PRO A 206 -21.88 -1.47 1.87
C PRO A 206 -20.96 -0.37 1.34
N MET A 207 -21.01 0.79 1.99
CA MET A 207 -20.12 1.90 1.71
C MET A 207 -18.66 1.53 2.00
N ARG A 208 -17.76 2.03 1.15
CA ARG A 208 -16.30 1.83 1.28
C ARG A 208 -15.61 2.87 2.16
N PHE A 209 -16.27 4.00 2.38
CA PHE A 209 -15.83 5.05 3.29
C PHE A 209 -16.08 4.65 4.75
N TRP A 210 -15.31 5.26 5.63
CA TRP A 210 -15.57 5.23 7.07
C TRP A 210 -16.45 6.41 7.42
N LEU A 211 -17.43 6.18 8.29
CA LEU A 211 -18.21 7.27 8.88
C LEU A 211 -17.68 7.53 10.29
N ILE A 212 -17.07 8.68 10.48
CA ILE A 212 -16.38 9.08 11.71
C ILE A 212 -17.34 9.93 12.55
N GLU A 213 -17.57 9.51 13.80
CA GLU A 213 -18.46 10.18 14.77
C GLU A 213 -19.88 10.47 14.22
N ASN A 214 -20.36 9.65 13.28
CA ASN A 214 -21.62 9.87 12.54
C ASN A 214 -21.72 11.25 11.84
N ARG A 215 -20.58 11.88 11.53
CA ARG A 215 -20.50 13.25 11.00
C ARG A 215 -19.68 13.36 9.72
N ILE A 216 -18.50 12.73 9.67
CA ILE A 216 -17.53 12.92 8.58
C ILE A 216 -17.32 11.62 7.83
N LEU A 217 -17.43 11.65 6.50
CA LEU A 217 -16.96 10.54 5.66
C LEU A 217 -15.45 10.61 5.47
N CYS A 218 -14.76 9.47 5.60
CA CYS A 218 -13.32 9.38 5.38
C CYS A 218 -12.97 8.27 4.39
N ASP A 219 -12.15 8.57 3.38
CA ASP A 219 -11.40 7.56 2.60
C ASP A 219 -9.91 7.69 2.86
N VAL A 220 -9.25 6.54 2.90
CA VAL A 220 -7.79 6.46 2.88
C VAL A 220 -7.37 5.74 1.60
N THR A 221 -6.62 6.43 0.77
CA THR A 221 -5.98 5.93 -0.45
C THR A 221 -4.46 5.91 -0.29
N ALA A 222 -3.75 5.26 -1.22
CA ALA A 222 -2.29 5.17 -1.15
C ALA A 222 -1.65 5.03 -2.53
N LEU A 223 -0.39 5.45 -2.61
CA LEU A 223 0.52 5.28 -3.75
C LEU A 223 0.04 5.95 -5.05
N GLN A 224 -0.88 6.91 -4.95
CA GLN A 224 -1.26 7.81 -6.03
C GLN A 224 -0.38 9.06 -5.98
N ASP A 225 -0.14 9.69 -7.13
CA ASP A 225 0.63 10.94 -7.19
C ASP A 225 -0.19 12.11 -6.61
N SER A 226 -1.51 12.06 -6.78
CA SER A 226 -2.47 12.99 -6.19
C SER A 226 -3.83 12.33 -5.94
N ILE A 227 -4.71 13.00 -5.20
CA ILE A 227 -6.12 12.63 -5.08
C ILE A 227 -6.81 12.86 -6.43
N LEU A 228 -7.23 11.78 -7.07
CA LEU A 228 -7.90 11.85 -8.38
C LEU A 228 -9.34 12.38 -8.29
N PRO A 229 -9.86 13.09 -9.32
CA PRO A 229 -11.22 13.63 -9.34
C PRO A 229 -12.32 12.59 -9.09
N GLU A 230 -12.16 11.36 -9.55
CA GLU A 230 -13.16 10.31 -9.33
C GLU A 230 -13.33 9.94 -7.84
N HIS A 231 -12.30 10.13 -7.01
CA HIS A 231 -12.43 9.92 -5.56
C HIS A 231 -13.34 10.98 -4.93
N ILE A 232 -13.22 12.23 -5.40
CA ILE A 232 -14.00 13.38 -4.92
C ILE A 232 -15.46 13.20 -5.32
N VAL A 233 -15.73 12.98 -6.61
CA VAL A 233 -17.10 12.80 -7.14
C VAL A 233 -17.80 11.63 -6.46
N ARG A 234 -17.09 10.51 -6.27
CA ARG A 234 -17.64 9.37 -5.54
C ARG A 234 -17.97 9.74 -4.10
N MET A 235 -17.10 10.44 -3.39
CA MET A 235 -17.40 10.87 -2.02
C MET A 235 -18.62 11.78 -1.95
N GLN A 236 -18.75 12.75 -2.87
CA GLN A 236 -19.92 13.63 -2.95
C GLN A 236 -21.23 12.86 -3.14
N THR A 237 -21.22 11.78 -3.92
CA THR A 237 -22.41 10.93 -4.11
C THR A 237 -22.87 10.33 -2.78
N PHE A 238 -21.94 9.82 -1.96
CA PHE A 238 -22.28 9.22 -0.67
C PHE A 238 -22.63 10.25 0.40
N LEU A 239 -21.99 11.43 0.37
CA LEU A 239 -22.36 12.57 1.22
C LEU A 239 -23.83 12.96 0.99
N LYS A 240 -24.24 13.12 -0.28
CA LYS A 240 -25.64 13.37 -0.66
C LYS A 240 -26.59 12.31 -0.12
N GLN A 241 -26.28 11.03 -0.35
CA GLN A 241 -27.15 9.91 0.04
C GLN A 241 -27.32 9.78 1.55
N LEU A 242 -26.33 10.22 2.33
CA LEU A 242 -26.36 10.17 3.80
C LEU A 242 -26.82 11.48 4.43
N GLY A 243 -27.08 12.53 3.65
CA GLY A 243 -27.41 13.86 4.18
C GLY A 243 -26.25 14.50 4.96
N LEU A 244 -25.01 14.16 4.62
CA LEU A 244 -23.79 14.70 5.24
C LEU A 244 -23.18 15.76 4.31
N SER A 245 -22.58 16.80 4.88
CA SER A 245 -21.92 17.88 4.13
C SER A 245 -20.40 17.71 4.03
N THR A 246 -19.78 16.96 4.94
CA THR A 246 -18.32 16.94 5.12
C THR A 246 -17.70 15.58 4.86
N GLY A 247 -16.73 15.55 3.95
CA GLY A 247 -15.87 14.39 3.67
C GLY A 247 -14.38 14.72 3.69
N ILE A 248 -13.55 13.72 3.96
CA ILE A 248 -12.09 13.79 3.99
C ILE A 248 -11.49 12.65 3.18
N ILE A 249 -10.63 12.97 2.23
CA ILE A 249 -9.82 11.99 1.51
C ILE A 249 -8.37 12.19 1.92
N ALA A 250 -7.76 11.13 2.46
CA ALA A 250 -6.35 11.10 2.78
C ALA A 250 -5.60 10.14 1.85
N ASN A 251 -4.69 10.65 1.03
CA ASN A 251 -3.83 9.86 0.16
C ASN A 251 -2.42 9.78 0.74
N PHE A 252 -2.03 8.59 1.20
CA PHE A 252 -0.63 8.25 1.49
C PHE A 252 0.10 8.03 0.16
N GLY A 253 0.39 9.13 -0.54
CA GLY A 253 0.83 9.15 -1.92
C GLY A 253 2.23 8.60 -2.15
N LYS A 254 2.73 8.74 -3.39
CA LYS A 254 4.10 8.30 -3.71
C LYS A 254 5.19 9.22 -3.14
N HIS A 255 4.86 10.50 -2.92
CA HIS A 255 5.83 11.54 -2.57
C HIS A 255 5.42 12.37 -1.34
N ARG A 256 4.12 12.42 -1.01
CA ARG A 256 3.59 13.21 0.09
C ARG A 256 2.33 12.56 0.67
N LEU A 257 2.00 12.90 1.91
CA LEU A 257 0.64 12.77 2.41
C LEU A 257 -0.19 13.92 1.86
N GLU A 258 -1.34 13.62 1.26
CA GLU A 258 -2.29 14.62 0.81
C GLU A 258 -3.61 14.43 1.56
N ILE A 259 -4.12 15.47 2.20
CA ILE A 259 -5.42 15.47 2.88
C ILE A 259 -6.30 16.53 2.22
N ARG A 260 -7.48 16.12 1.76
CA ARG A 260 -8.41 17.02 1.07
C ARG A 260 -9.80 16.95 1.68
N GLY A 261 -10.37 18.12 1.98
CA GLY A 261 -11.77 18.31 2.31
C GLY A 261 -12.66 18.21 1.07
N VAL A 262 -13.77 17.50 1.21
CA VAL A 262 -14.80 17.33 0.18
C VAL A 262 -16.12 17.83 0.76
N HIS A 263 -16.81 18.66 -0.02
CA HIS A 263 -18.15 19.14 0.29
C HIS A 263 -19.14 18.66 -0.77
N TYR A 264 -20.38 18.39 -0.34
CA TYR A 264 -21.53 18.15 -1.22
C TYR A 264 -22.51 19.32 -1.14
#